data_AF-A0A9Q1ANH0-F1
#
_entry.id   AF-A0A9Q1ANH0-F1
#
_cell.length_a   1.000
_cell.length_b   1.000
_cell.length_c   1.000
_cell.angle_alpha   90.00
_cell.angle_beta   90.00
_cell.angle_gamma   90.00
#
_symmetry.space_group_name_H-M   'P 1'
#
loop_
_entity.id
_entity.type
_entity.pdbx_description
1 polymer ?
#
loop_
_entity_poly.entity_id
_entity_poly.type
_entity_poly.pdbx_seq_one_letter_code
_entity_poly.pdbx_strand_id
1 'polypeptide(L)'
;MIWKFRRCFIKFVRALIVNYYYNASNFSPSVYGASLQRPRFVPGKHGNKIQLDNETHLFLYQLVGTWGQILFPKPWKEFRLWYDLHKSKGIKPFLDGMVTNGWYKRMGERIWTPWFIKFIYSRGYFNIYTNFQHERALSVSHRDAGVNYGKTAGPDSQLLDESSLDFNLLEMQPLSNLKWYDYCFREVLPGRVGRTLDEVGSILQTVQKDRSVLLVTIFGGSGTLTRNMLCHFREAKYKELYIDRPLGLNFYLILPEEGIL
;
A
#
# COMPACT_ATOMS: atom_id res chain seq x y z
N MET A 1 31.14 8.17 14.78
CA MET A 1 29.90 8.67 14.13
C MET A 1 29.00 7.53 13.63
N ILE A 2 28.78 6.48 14.44
CA ILE A 2 27.93 5.30 14.09
C ILE A 2 26.77 5.14 15.11
N TRP A 3 26.86 5.83 16.26
CA TRP A 3 25.91 5.68 17.38
C TRP A 3 24.62 6.50 17.25
N LYS A 4 24.61 7.62 16.50
CA LYS A 4 23.39 8.44 16.28
C LYS A 4 22.29 7.70 15.49
N PHE A 5 22.67 6.79 14.58
CA PHE A 5 21.76 5.99 13.77
C PHE A 5 20.76 5.16 14.61
N ARG A 6 21.12 4.77 15.83
CA ARG A 6 20.31 3.86 16.64
C ARG A 6 19.10 4.52 17.31
N ARG A 7 19.15 5.80 17.71
CA ARG A 7 18.19 6.29 18.72
C ARG A 7 16.82 6.64 18.14
N CYS A 8 16.76 7.49 17.10
CA CYS A 8 15.50 7.83 16.43
C CYS A 8 14.84 6.59 15.83
N PHE A 9 15.64 5.73 15.18
CA PHE A 9 15.21 4.43 14.65
C PHE A 9 14.53 3.59 15.74
N ILE A 10 15.23 3.30 16.84
CA ILE A 10 14.71 2.38 17.87
C ILE A 10 13.48 2.97 18.56
N LYS A 11 13.51 4.28 18.87
CA LYS A 11 12.37 4.97 19.50
C LYS A 11 11.13 4.92 18.61
N PHE A 12 11.27 5.26 17.33
CA PHE A 12 10.17 5.24 16.37
C PHE A 12 9.61 3.83 16.18
N VAL A 13 10.48 2.84 15.94
CA VAL A 13 10.05 1.45 15.74
C VAL A 13 9.33 0.90 16.97
N ARG A 14 9.82 1.19 18.18
CA ARG A 14 9.15 0.80 19.42
C ARG A 14 7.76 1.44 19.53
N ALA A 15 7.67 2.75 19.29
CA ALA A 15 6.38 3.46 19.33
C ALA A 15 5.40 2.91 18.27
N LEU A 16 5.87 2.64 17.06
CA LEU A 16 5.08 2.07 15.97
C LEU A 16 4.53 0.69 16.34
N ILE A 17 5.38 -0.22 16.82
CA ILE A 17 4.98 -1.59 17.19
C ILE A 17 3.97 -1.57 18.34
N VAL A 18 4.19 -0.76 19.37
CA VAL A 18 3.26 -0.65 20.50
C VAL A 18 1.91 -0.10 20.03
N ASN A 19 1.88 0.92 19.18
CA ASN A 19 0.64 1.60 18.79
C ASN A 19 -0.15 0.91 17.68
N TYR A 20 0.48 0.18 16.75
CA TYR A 20 -0.22 -0.37 15.57
C TYR A 20 -0.20 -1.90 15.50
N TYR A 21 0.71 -2.57 16.21
CA TYR A 21 0.78 -4.04 16.19
C TYR A 21 0.19 -4.66 17.46
N TYR A 22 0.52 -4.14 18.65
CA TYR A 22 0.04 -4.70 19.92
C TYR A 22 -1.22 -4.03 20.49
N ASN A 23 -1.51 -2.78 20.12
CA ASN A 23 -2.71 -2.09 20.60
C ASN A 23 -3.95 -2.60 19.84
N ALA A 24 -4.75 -3.43 20.49
CA ALA A 24 -5.95 -4.03 19.90
C ALA A 24 -6.97 -3.01 19.35
N SER A 25 -7.13 -1.85 20.01
CA SER A 25 -8.06 -0.80 19.59
C SER A 25 -7.60 -0.06 18.33
N ASN A 26 -6.31 -0.15 17.99
CA ASN A 26 -5.70 0.51 16.86
C ASN A 26 -5.03 -0.47 15.89
N PHE A 27 -5.24 -1.77 16.10
CA PHE A 27 -4.69 -2.82 15.26
C PHE A 27 -5.56 -2.99 14.01
N SER A 28 -4.92 -3.18 12.85
CA SER A 28 -5.61 -3.59 11.64
C SER A 28 -4.93 -4.81 11.02
N PRO A 29 -5.68 -5.89 10.72
CA PRO A 29 -5.12 -7.08 10.08
C PRO A 29 -4.66 -6.81 8.64
N SER A 30 -5.06 -5.69 8.05
CA SER A 30 -4.64 -5.27 6.72
C SER A 30 -3.27 -4.58 6.72
N VAL A 31 -2.65 -4.32 7.88
CA VAL A 31 -1.32 -3.70 7.94
C VAL A 31 -0.25 -4.79 8.00
N TYR A 32 0.67 -4.78 7.03
CA TYR A 32 1.70 -5.81 6.92
C TYR A 32 3.05 -5.45 7.53
N GLY A 33 3.25 -4.18 7.88
CA GLY A 33 4.52 -3.71 8.41
C GLY A 33 4.70 -2.21 8.28
N ALA A 34 5.97 -1.80 8.31
CA ALA A 34 6.35 -0.40 8.16
C ALA A 34 7.64 -0.27 7.34
N SER A 35 7.75 0.82 6.60
CA SER A 35 8.98 1.20 5.90
C SER A 35 9.64 2.39 6.59
N LEU A 36 10.93 2.26 6.85
CA LEU A 36 11.74 3.31 7.46
C LEU A 36 12.47 4.19 6.44
N GLN A 37 12.46 3.77 5.17
CA GLN A 37 12.82 4.63 4.06
C GLN A 37 11.63 5.48 3.64
N ARG A 38 11.91 6.60 2.96
CA ARG A 38 10.88 7.35 2.25
C ARG A 38 10.39 6.58 1.01
N PRO A 39 9.13 6.70 0.61
CA PRO A 39 8.71 6.20 -0.69
C PRO A 39 9.15 7.20 -1.77
N ARG A 40 9.70 6.68 -2.87
CA ARG A 40 10.38 7.51 -3.88
C ARG A 40 9.51 7.83 -5.10
N PHE A 41 8.73 6.87 -5.56
CA PHE A 41 7.95 6.98 -6.78
C PHE A 41 6.77 6.01 -6.74
N VAL A 42 5.79 6.27 -7.60
CA VAL A 42 4.64 5.39 -7.83
C VAL A 42 5.04 4.30 -8.85
N PRO A 43 4.88 3.00 -8.56
CA PRO A 43 5.37 1.90 -9.39
C PRO A 43 4.58 1.64 -10.68
N GLY A 44 3.51 2.39 -10.95
CA GLY A 44 2.86 2.38 -12.27
C GLY A 44 3.81 2.88 -13.36
N LYS A 45 3.68 2.38 -14.60
CA LYS A 45 4.56 2.77 -15.73
C LYS A 45 4.67 4.27 -15.97
N HIS A 46 3.69 5.06 -15.55
CA HIS A 46 3.66 6.52 -15.63
C HIS A 46 3.60 7.19 -14.25
N GLY A 47 4.09 6.50 -13.23
CA GLY A 47 4.05 6.96 -11.86
C GLY A 47 4.97 8.15 -11.62
N ASN A 48 4.41 9.19 -11.03
CA ASN A 48 5.14 10.41 -10.68
C ASN A 48 5.89 10.26 -9.35
N LYS A 49 6.67 11.29 -9.01
CA LYS A 49 7.18 11.46 -7.64
C LYS A 49 5.97 11.53 -6.69
N ILE A 50 6.08 10.85 -5.56
CA ILE A 50 5.06 10.92 -4.52
C ILE A 50 5.01 12.34 -3.96
N GLN A 51 3.81 12.92 -3.94
CA GLN A 51 3.52 14.23 -3.37
C GLN A 51 2.57 14.04 -2.20
N LEU A 52 2.95 14.56 -1.05
CA LEU A 52 2.15 14.56 0.17
C LEU A 52 2.11 15.99 0.70
N ASP A 53 1.02 16.35 1.37
CA ASP A 53 0.95 17.61 2.08
C ASP A 53 1.97 17.66 3.25
N ASN A 54 2.18 18.88 3.76
CA ASN A 54 3.18 19.11 4.80
C ASN A 54 2.77 18.54 6.17
N GLU A 55 1.48 18.27 6.36
CA GLU A 55 0.89 17.84 7.63
C GLU A 55 0.85 16.30 7.77
N THR A 56 0.86 15.57 6.66
CA THR A 56 0.84 14.11 6.64
C THR A 56 2.23 13.56 6.95
N HIS A 57 2.49 13.28 8.23
CA HIS A 57 3.74 12.66 8.69
C HIS A 57 3.74 11.13 8.66
N LEU A 58 2.57 10.51 8.85
CA LEU A 58 2.36 9.07 8.79
C LEU A 58 1.20 8.76 7.85
N PHE A 59 1.34 7.70 7.07
CA PHE A 59 0.32 7.26 6.13
C PHE A 59 0.51 5.80 5.78
N LEU A 60 -0.48 5.20 5.14
CA LEU A 60 -0.46 3.83 4.66
C LEU A 60 -0.33 3.78 3.15
N TYR A 61 0.53 2.90 2.64
CA TYR A 61 0.73 2.70 1.21
C TYR A 61 0.97 1.22 0.90
N GLN A 62 0.40 0.70 -0.18
CA GLN A 62 0.51 -0.72 -0.52
C GLN A 62 1.92 -1.16 -0.95
N LEU A 63 2.81 -0.22 -1.30
CA LEU A 63 4.15 -0.56 -1.76
C LEU A 63 5.06 -1.00 -0.62
N VAL A 64 5.94 -1.97 -0.90
CA VAL A 64 6.96 -2.42 0.04
C VAL A 64 8.22 -1.58 -0.07
N GLY A 65 8.83 -1.29 1.08
CA GLY A 65 10.13 -0.66 1.14
C GLY A 65 11.24 -1.59 0.67
N THR A 66 12.19 -1.05 -0.09
CA THR A 66 13.39 -1.77 -0.52
C THR A 66 14.46 -1.81 0.58
N TRP A 67 14.51 -0.77 1.42
CA TRP A 67 15.45 -0.60 2.52
C TRP A 67 14.69 -0.28 3.81
N GLY A 68 15.19 -0.78 4.95
CA GLY A 68 14.58 -0.50 6.25
C GLY A 68 13.12 -0.97 6.37
N GLN A 69 12.74 -2.04 5.66
CA GLN A 69 11.41 -2.62 5.77
C GLN A 69 11.30 -3.50 7.03
N ILE A 70 10.28 -3.24 7.83
CA ILE A 70 9.86 -4.07 8.95
C ILE A 70 8.63 -4.86 8.50
N LEU A 71 8.66 -6.18 8.62
CA LEU A 71 7.54 -7.05 8.26
C LEU A 71 6.95 -7.66 9.51
N PHE A 72 5.63 -7.58 9.64
CA PHE A 72 4.93 -8.21 10.75
C PHE A 72 4.89 -9.73 10.58
N PRO A 73 5.00 -10.52 11.67
CA PRO A 73 5.18 -11.97 11.58
C PRO A 73 4.09 -12.71 10.80
N LYS A 74 2.82 -12.37 11.02
CA LYS A 74 1.68 -13.07 10.37
C LYS A 74 1.65 -12.83 8.85
N PRO A 75 1.64 -11.58 8.34
CA PRO A 75 1.69 -11.29 6.90
C PRO A 75 2.94 -11.88 6.22
N TRP A 76 4.09 -11.89 6.89
CA TRP A 76 5.29 -12.52 6.35
C TRP A 76 5.15 -14.04 6.19
N LYS A 77 4.59 -14.73 7.19
CA LYS A 77 4.31 -16.16 7.12
C LYS A 77 3.33 -16.46 5.98
N GLU A 78 2.27 -15.68 5.85
CA GLU A 78 1.29 -15.81 4.76
C GLU A 78 1.93 -15.63 3.38
N PHE A 79 2.82 -14.63 3.23
CA PHE A 79 3.57 -14.43 2.00
C PHE A 79 4.42 -15.64 1.64
N ARG A 80 5.16 -16.21 2.60
CA ARG A 80 6.02 -17.37 2.34
C ARG A 80 5.23 -18.57 1.80
N LEU A 81 4.10 -18.88 2.44
CA LEU A 81 3.20 -19.95 2.01
C LEU A 81 2.59 -19.65 0.64
N TRP A 82 2.13 -18.41 0.43
CA TRP A 82 1.56 -17.98 -0.84
C TRP A 82 2.58 -18.06 -1.99
N TYR A 83 3.81 -17.61 -1.74
CA TYR A 83 4.91 -17.61 -2.71
C TYR A 83 5.23 -19.04 -3.17
N ASP A 84 5.45 -19.96 -2.22
CA ASP A 84 5.84 -21.34 -2.54
C ASP A 84 4.72 -22.04 -3.36
N LEU A 85 3.45 -21.83 -3.00
CA LEU A 85 2.29 -22.37 -3.73
C LEU A 85 2.15 -21.79 -5.15
N HIS A 86 2.33 -20.49 -5.33
CA HIS A 86 2.15 -19.87 -6.65
C HIS A 86 3.32 -20.20 -7.57
N LYS A 87 4.53 -20.25 -7.01
CA LYS A 87 5.72 -20.63 -7.74
C LYS A 87 5.68 -22.08 -8.22
N SER A 88 5.22 -23.02 -7.39
CA SER A 88 5.08 -24.43 -7.81
C SER A 88 4.05 -24.63 -8.93
N LYS A 89 3.05 -23.75 -9.02
CA LYS A 89 2.07 -23.70 -10.11
C LYS A 89 2.55 -22.99 -11.38
N GLY A 90 3.82 -22.55 -11.43
CA GLY A 90 4.38 -21.83 -12.57
C GLY A 90 3.83 -20.39 -12.74
N ILE A 91 3.06 -19.88 -11.79
CA ILE A 91 2.50 -18.52 -11.84
C ILE A 91 3.65 -17.52 -11.72
N LYS A 92 3.59 -16.43 -12.49
CA LYS A 92 4.59 -15.35 -12.44
C LYS A 92 4.09 -14.15 -11.64
N PRO A 93 5.00 -13.35 -11.02
CA PRO A 93 4.64 -12.20 -10.19
C PRO A 93 4.26 -10.95 -10.98
N PHE A 94 3.67 -11.12 -12.17
CA PHE A 94 3.27 -10.00 -13.01
C PHE A 94 1.96 -9.36 -12.51
N LEU A 95 1.95 -8.03 -12.53
CA LEU A 95 0.79 -7.17 -12.32
C LEU A 95 0.73 -6.14 -13.45
N ASP A 96 -0.43 -5.99 -14.08
CA ASP A 96 -0.56 -5.11 -15.24
C ASP A 96 -0.26 -3.65 -14.90
N GLY A 97 0.37 -2.94 -15.85
CA GLY A 97 0.76 -1.55 -15.66
C GLY A 97 1.94 -1.29 -14.71
N MET A 98 2.53 -2.32 -14.07
CA MET A 98 3.59 -2.14 -13.08
C MET A 98 5.01 -2.21 -13.67
N VAL A 99 5.90 -1.29 -13.24
CA VAL A 99 7.32 -1.29 -13.64
C VAL A 99 8.09 -2.51 -13.13
N THR A 100 7.59 -3.13 -12.05
CA THR A 100 8.15 -4.32 -11.42
C THR A 100 8.14 -5.54 -12.34
N ASN A 101 7.25 -5.58 -13.33
CA ASN A 101 7.28 -6.59 -14.40
C ASN A 101 8.58 -6.52 -15.19
N GLY A 102 9.04 -5.30 -15.51
CA GLY A 102 10.31 -5.09 -16.20
C GLY A 102 11.51 -5.51 -15.35
N TRP A 103 11.45 -5.29 -14.03
CA TRP A 103 12.49 -5.73 -13.11
C TRP A 103 12.57 -7.26 -13.06
N TYR A 104 11.44 -7.94 -12.93
CA TYR A 104 11.40 -9.40 -12.92
C TYR A 104 11.82 -10.01 -14.25
N LYS A 105 11.44 -9.41 -15.40
CA LYS A 105 11.94 -9.85 -16.71
C LYS A 105 13.47 -9.80 -16.83
N ARG A 106 14.12 -8.83 -16.19
CA ARG A 106 15.60 -8.69 -16.21
C ARG A 106 16.31 -9.55 -15.17
N MET A 107 15.76 -9.63 -13.95
CA MET A 107 16.45 -10.25 -12.80
C MET A 107 15.94 -11.65 -12.46
N GLY A 108 14.76 -12.03 -12.96
CA GLY A 108 14.12 -13.30 -12.69
C GLY A 108 13.92 -13.57 -11.20
N GLU A 109 14.22 -14.79 -10.79
CA GLU A 109 14.07 -15.27 -9.41
C GLU A 109 15.05 -14.67 -8.40
N ARG A 110 15.98 -13.81 -8.84
CA ARG A 110 16.93 -13.13 -7.95
C ARG A 110 16.28 -12.05 -7.08
N ILE A 111 15.04 -11.64 -7.41
CA ILE A 111 14.30 -10.63 -6.66
C ILE A 111 12.94 -11.15 -6.17
N TRP A 112 12.66 -10.92 -4.90
CA TRP A 112 11.40 -11.29 -4.25
C TRP A 112 10.37 -10.14 -4.27
N THR A 113 10.81 -8.90 -4.52
CA THR A 113 9.95 -7.70 -4.46
C THR A 113 8.73 -7.79 -5.37
N PRO A 114 8.81 -8.19 -6.65
CA PRO A 114 7.62 -8.32 -7.50
C PRO A 114 6.62 -9.35 -6.96
N TRP A 115 7.11 -10.46 -6.40
CA TRP A 115 6.28 -11.47 -5.77
C TRP A 115 5.54 -10.94 -4.55
N PHE A 116 6.23 -10.19 -3.71
CA PHE A 116 5.63 -9.59 -2.53
C PHE A 116 4.59 -8.54 -2.91
N ILE A 117 4.87 -7.70 -3.90
CA ILE A 117 3.90 -6.72 -4.43
C ILE A 117 2.65 -7.44 -4.95
N LYS A 118 2.78 -8.53 -5.71
CA LYS A 118 1.62 -9.33 -6.16
C LYS A 118 0.84 -9.93 -4.99
N PHE A 119 1.53 -10.43 -3.97
CA PHE A 119 0.89 -10.93 -2.75
C PHE A 119 0.08 -9.83 -2.03
N ILE A 120 0.71 -8.68 -1.77
CA ILE A 120 0.06 -7.55 -1.09
C ILE A 120 -1.14 -7.03 -1.88
N TYR A 121 -1.02 -6.93 -3.22
CA TYR A 121 -2.14 -6.64 -4.11
C TYR A 121 -3.30 -7.62 -3.91
N SER A 122 -3.02 -8.93 -3.90
CA SER A 122 -4.07 -9.95 -3.72
C SER A 122 -4.73 -9.96 -2.34
N ARG A 123 -4.08 -9.39 -1.32
CA ARG A 123 -4.57 -9.35 0.07
C ARG A 123 -5.17 -8.00 0.47
N GLY A 124 -4.98 -6.95 -0.35
CA GLY A 124 -5.35 -5.60 0.03
C GLY A 124 -4.61 -5.10 1.26
N TYR A 125 -3.34 -5.51 1.43
CA TYR A 125 -2.54 -5.13 2.58
C TYR A 125 -1.84 -3.78 2.38
N PHE A 126 -1.49 -3.10 3.48
CA PHE A 126 -0.88 -1.79 3.51
C PHE A 126 0.35 -1.73 4.42
N ASN A 127 1.29 -0.88 4.06
CA ASN A 127 2.53 -0.61 4.78
C ASN A 127 2.44 0.77 5.42
N ILE A 128 2.93 0.92 6.65
CA ILE A 128 3.09 2.25 7.24
C ILE A 128 4.33 2.91 6.63
N TYR A 129 4.19 4.16 6.17
CA TYR A 129 5.29 5.01 5.73
C TYR A 129 5.35 6.29 6.54
N THR A 130 6.50 6.92 6.47
CA THR A 130 6.78 8.22 7.07
C THR A 130 7.01 9.27 5.98
N ASN A 131 6.62 10.50 6.28
CA ASN A 131 6.96 11.68 5.50
C ASN A 131 7.47 12.77 6.44
N PHE A 132 8.80 12.80 6.57
CA PHE A 132 9.50 13.77 7.40
C PHE A 132 9.89 15.04 6.63
N GLN A 133 9.35 15.27 5.43
CA GLN A 133 9.72 16.40 4.57
C GLN A 133 11.22 16.42 4.19
N HIS A 134 11.59 17.30 3.25
CA HIS A 134 12.99 17.54 2.87
C HIS A 134 13.80 16.28 2.51
N GLU A 135 13.13 15.27 1.97
CA GLU A 135 13.71 13.96 1.67
C GLU A 135 14.37 13.23 2.87
N ARG A 136 13.92 13.52 4.10
CA ARG A 136 14.39 12.88 5.33
C ARG A 136 13.78 11.48 5.52
N ALA A 137 14.55 10.55 6.08
CA ALA A 137 14.13 9.17 6.37
C ALA A 137 14.87 8.59 7.61
N LEU A 138 14.31 7.52 8.20
CA LEU A 138 14.94 6.78 9.30
C LEU A 138 15.91 5.70 8.81
N SER A 139 15.84 5.33 7.53
CA SER A 139 16.75 4.41 6.86
C SER A 139 17.05 4.94 5.46
N VAL A 140 18.35 5.01 5.13
CA VAL A 140 18.87 5.57 3.88
C VAL A 140 19.78 4.54 3.24
N SER A 141 19.71 4.41 1.92
CA SER A 141 20.59 3.53 1.15
C SER A 141 21.73 4.32 0.54
N HIS A 142 22.97 3.87 0.75
CA HIS A 142 24.12 4.37 0.01
C HIS A 142 24.22 3.68 -1.34
N ARG A 143 24.28 4.49 -2.39
CA ARG A 143 24.35 4.03 -3.78
C ARG A 143 25.80 3.89 -4.20
N ASP A 144 26.49 2.95 -3.56
CA ASP A 144 27.88 2.64 -3.86
C ASP A 144 27.97 1.78 -5.13
N ALA A 145 29.09 1.90 -5.86
CA ALA A 145 29.32 1.09 -7.05
C ALA A 145 29.28 -0.42 -6.70
N GLY A 146 28.54 -1.20 -7.50
CA GLY A 146 28.34 -2.63 -7.28
C GLY A 146 27.13 -3.18 -8.01
N VAL A 147 26.51 -4.22 -7.43
CA VAL A 147 25.42 -5.00 -8.05
C VAL A 147 24.22 -4.15 -8.48
N ASN A 148 23.94 -3.06 -7.76
CA ASN A 148 22.77 -2.21 -8.00
C ASN A 148 23.10 -0.89 -8.71
N TYR A 149 24.36 -0.44 -8.69
CA TYR A 149 24.77 0.85 -9.23
C TYR A 149 26.12 0.74 -9.94
N GLY A 150 26.22 1.24 -11.18
CA GLY A 150 27.49 1.24 -11.92
C GLY A 150 28.51 2.28 -11.43
N LYS A 151 28.12 3.17 -10.52
CA LYS A 151 28.97 4.22 -9.94
C LYS A 151 28.48 4.61 -8.55
N THR A 152 29.40 5.09 -7.72
CA THR A 152 29.06 5.65 -6.41
C THR A 152 28.35 7.00 -6.57
N ALA A 153 27.20 7.16 -5.92
CA ALA A 153 26.37 8.36 -5.97
C ALA A 153 25.92 8.84 -4.58
N GLY A 154 26.52 8.29 -3.51
CA GLY A 154 26.22 8.65 -2.12
C GLY A 154 24.81 8.22 -1.68
N PRO A 155 24.29 8.81 -0.58
CA PRO A 155 22.97 8.47 -0.07
C PRO A 155 21.85 8.79 -1.08
N ASP A 156 20.76 8.04 -1.01
CA ASP A 156 19.55 8.27 -1.82
C ASP A 156 18.57 9.29 -1.19
N SER A 157 18.83 9.67 0.06
CA SER A 157 17.97 10.53 0.89
C SER A 157 18.74 11.08 2.09
N GLN A 158 18.11 11.93 2.90
CA GLN A 158 18.73 12.49 4.10
C GLN A 158 18.38 11.65 5.32
N LEU A 159 19.38 11.26 6.11
CA LEU A 159 19.11 10.56 7.36
C LEU A 159 18.58 11.56 8.40
N LEU A 160 17.51 11.20 9.09
CA LEU A 160 16.92 12.03 10.13
C LEU A 160 17.91 12.22 11.30
N ASP A 161 18.12 13.47 11.73
CA ASP A 161 18.95 13.82 12.88
C ASP A 161 18.08 14.31 14.05
N GLU A 162 18.38 13.84 15.26
CA GLU A 162 17.60 14.18 16.47
C GLU A 162 17.67 15.67 16.80
N SER A 163 18.77 16.34 16.43
CA SER A 163 18.98 17.78 16.64
C SER A 163 18.24 18.70 15.66
N SER A 164 17.60 18.16 14.62
CA SER A 164 16.89 18.94 13.60
C SER A 164 15.41 18.55 13.46
N LEU A 165 14.82 17.99 14.51
CA LEU A 165 13.39 17.65 14.55
C LEU A 165 12.55 18.92 14.71
N ASP A 166 11.78 19.22 13.69
CA ASP A 166 10.75 20.26 13.58
C ASP A 166 9.33 19.70 13.84
N PHE A 167 9.22 18.43 14.22
CA PHE A 167 7.97 17.71 14.50
C PHE A 167 8.16 16.67 15.62
N ASN A 168 7.05 16.19 16.18
CA ASN A 168 7.09 15.11 17.18
C ASN A 168 7.20 13.73 16.51
N LEU A 169 8.42 13.17 16.46
CA LEU A 169 8.69 11.85 15.88
C LEU A 169 7.86 10.71 16.49
N LEU A 170 7.40 10.85 17.74
CA LEU A 170 6.70 9.80 18.47
C LEU A 170 5.19 10.00 18.51
N GLU A 171 4.67 11.01 17.82
CA GLU A 171 3.25 11.22 17.66
C GLU A 171 2.67 10.16 16.71
N MET A 172 1.90 9.21 17.27
CA MET A 172 1.26 8.12 16.54
C MET A 172 -0.25 8.35 16.53
N GLN A 173 -0.75 8.94 15.44
CA GLN A 173 -2.19 9.13 15.27
C GLN A 173 -2.91 7.77 15.15
N PRO A 174 -4.19 7.66 15.55
CA PRO A 174 -4.98 6.46 15.30
C PRO A 174 -4.97 6.09 13.80
N LEU A 175 -4.96 4.79 13.47
CA LEU A 175 -5.01 4.30 12.08
C LEU A 175 -6.21 4.86 11.30
N SER A 176 -7.32 5.13 12.00
CA SER A 176 -8.53 5.74 11.42
C SER A 176 -8.30 7.15 10.87
N ASN A 177 -7.27 7.85 11.37
CA ASN A 177 -6.96 9.22 10.99
C ASN A 177 -5.84 9.29 9.94
N LEU A 178 -5.11 8.19 9.74
CA LEU A 178 -4.07 8.14 8.71
C LEU A 178 -4.69 8.03 7.33
N LYS A 179 -4.06 8.66 6.33
CA LYS A 179 -4.42 8.50 4.92
C LYS A 179 -3.92 7.15 4.40
N TRP A 180 -4.68 6.50 3.53
CA TRP A 180 -4.33 5.21 2.94
C TRP A 180 -4.25 5.34 1.42
N TYR A 181 -3.24 4.75 0.80
CA TYR A 181 -2.98 4.90 -0.62
C TYR A 181 -2.81 3.55 -1.32
N ASP A 182 -3.49 3.38 -2.46
CA ASP A 182 -3.31 2.22 -3.37
C ASP A 182 -1.96 2.27 -4.09
N TYR A 183 -1.59 1.26 -4.89
CA TYR A 183 -0.35 1.26 -5.68
C TYR A 183 -0.15 2.45 -6.62
N CYS A 184 -1.22 3.07 -7.10
CA CYS A 184 -1.20 4.26 -7.94
C CYS A 184 -1.06 5.55 -7.11
N PHE A 185 -0.94 5.42 -5.79
CA PHE A 185 -0.90 6.52 -4.83
C PHE A 185 -2.18 7.36 -4.84
N ARG A 186 -3.32 6.71 -5.09
CA ARG A 186 -4.65 7.31 -4.93
C ARG A 186 -5.15 7.00 -3.53
N GLU A 187 -5.70 8.01 -2.87
CA GLU A 187 -6.25 7.84 -1.53
C GLU A 187 -7.44 6.86 -1.56
N VAL A 188 -7.49 5.98 -0.58
CA VAL A 188 -8.54 4.97 -0.39
C VAL A 188 -9.07 5.03 1.03
N LEU A 189 -10.34 4.71 1.20
CA LEU A 189 -11.02 4.69 2.50
C LEU A 189 -11.25 3.23 2.93
N PRO A 190 -10.45 2.67 3.85
CA PRO A 190 -10.57 1.28 4.27
C PRO A 190 -11.71 1.10 5.27
N GLY A 191 -12.22 -0.13 5.38
CA GLY A 191 -13.07 -0.54 6.51
C GLY A 191 -14.54 -0.12 6.41
N ARG A 192 -15.00 0.42 5.29
CA ARG A 192 -16.44 0.64 5.05
C ARG A 192 -17.11 -0.66 4.62
N VAL A 193 -17.67 -1.37 5.60
CA VAL A 193 -18.44 -2.59 5.36
C VAL A 193 -19.92 -2.25 5.48
N GLY A 194 -20.64 -2.32 4.35
CA GLY A 194 -22.09 -2.36 4.38
C GLY A 194 -22.56 -3.79 4.47
N ARG A 195 -23.31 -4.13 5.52
CA ARG A 195 -23.93 -5.45 5.74
C ARG A 195 -25.31 -5.52 5.09
N THR A 196 -25.93 -4.36 4.86
CA THR A 196 -27.23 -4.22 4.17
C THR A 196 -27.07 -3.37 2.90
N LEU A 197 -28.06 -3.47 2.00
CA LEU A 197 -28.09 -2.65 0.78
C LEU A 197 -28.12 -1.15 1.09
N ASP A 198 -28.83 -0.74 2.14
CA ASP A 198 -28.93 0.67 2.55
C ASP A 198 -27.61 1.20 3.11
N GLU A 199 -26.89 0.38 3.87
CA GLU A 199 -25.54 0.72 4.36
C GLU A 199 -24.55 0.83 3.21
N VAL A 200 -24.58 -0.11 2.26
CA VAL A 200 -23.79 -0.02 1.03
C VAL A 200 -24.17 1.23 0.24
N GLY A 201 -25.46 1.52 0.07
CA GLY A 201 -25.97 2.74 -0.59
C GLY A 201 -25.44 4.03 0.05
N SER A 202 -25.45 4.09 1.38
CA SER A 202 -24.94 5.23 2.14
C SER A 202 -23.41 5.39 1.98
N ILE A 203 -22.67 4.27 2.02
CA ILE A 203 -21.23 4.26 1.73
C ILE A 203 -20.98 4.78 0.32
N LEU A 204 -21.74 4.35 -0.67
CA LEU A 204 -21.59 4.77 -2.06
C LEU A 204 -21.83 6.26 -2.25
N GLN A 205 -22.90 6.80 -1.67
CA GLN A 205 -23.22 8.23 -1.74
C GLN A 205 -22.09 9.11 -1.19
N THR A 206 -21.39 8.64 -0.15
CA THR A 206 -20.24 9.37 0.38
C THR A 206 -19.00 9.31 -0.52
N VAL A 207 -18.87 8.29 -1.38
CA VAL A 207 -17.76 8.13 -2.34
C VAL A 207 -18.06 8.83 -3.68
N GLN A 208 -19.33 9.11 -3.98
CA GLN A 208 -19.79 9.79 -5.20
C GLN A 208 -19.27 11.23 -5.35
N LYS A 209 -18.96 11.93 -4.25
CA LYS A 209 -18.63 13.36 -4.29
C LYS A 209 -17.24 13.65 -4.86
N ASP A 210 -16.32 12.68 -4.81
CA ASP A 210 -14.89 12.94 -5.02
C ASP A 210 -14.29 12.26 -6.27
N ARG A 211 -15.11 11.93 -7.30
CA ARG A 211 -14.65 11.25 -8.54
C ARG A 211 -13.80 9.99 -8.29
N SER A 212 -14.03 9.31 -7.18
CA SER A 212 -13.17 8.21 -6.73
C SER A 212 -13.54 6.89 -7.41
N VAL A 213 -12.52 6.07 -7.69
CA VAL A 213 -12.69 4.70 -8.20
C VAL A 213 -13.15 3.79 -7.07
N LEU A 214 -14.26 3.07 -7.27
CA LEU A 214 -14.86 2.22 -6.25
C LEU A 214 -14.58 0.75 -6.54
N LEU A 215 -13.88 0.06 -5.64
CA LEU A 215 -13.73 -1.40 -5.68
C LEU A 215 -14.67 -2.04 -4.66
N VAL A 216 -15.67 -2.77 -5.14
CA VAL A 216 -16.64 -3.51 -4.32
C VAL A 216 -16.30 -4.99 -4.38
N THR A 217 -16.01 -5.60 -3.22
CA THR A 217 -15.86 -7.06 -3.11
C THR A 217 -17.10 -7.63 -2.44
N ILE A 218 -17.80 -8.56 -3.10
CA ILE A 218 -18.98 -9.21 -2.53
C ILE A 218 -18.61 -10.64 -2.11
N PHE A 219 -18.76 -10.92 -0.82
CA PHE A 219 -18.48 -12.25 -0.25
C PHE A 219 -19.79 -12.98 0.07
N GLY A 220 -19.96 -14.20 -0.45
CA GLY A 220 -21.09 -15.08 -0.09
C GLY A 220 -22.49 -14.65 -0.57
N GLY A 221 -22.59 -13.62 -1.42
CA GLY A 221 -23.87 -13.14 -1.96
C GLY A 221 -24.48 -14.10 -3.01
N SER A 222 -25.81 -14.23 -3.01
CA SER A 222 -26.51 -14.98 -4.07
C SER A 222 -26.32 -14.29 -5.43
N GLY A 223 -26.28 -15.07 -6.52
CA GLY A 223 -26.09 -14.55 -7.87
C GLY A 223 -27.14 -13.50 -8.28
N THR A 224 -28.36 -13.63 -7.76
CA THR A 224 -29.48 -12.71 -8.01
C THR A 224 -29.31 -11.39 -7.27
N LEU A 225 -28.93 -11.43 -5.98
CA LEU A 225 -28.67 -10.22 -5.18
C LEU A 225 -27.52 -9.41 -5.80
N THR A 226 -26.49 -10.13 -6.23
CA THR A 226 -25.32 -9.55 -6.86
C THR A 226 -25.67 -8.88 -8.20
N ARG A 227 -26.50 -9.52 -9.04
CA ARG A 227 -27.00 -8.93 -10.30
C ARG A 227 -27.87 -7.69 -10.06
N ASN A 228 -28.75 -7.71 -9.08
CA ASN A 228 -29.60 -6.56 -8.75
C ASN A 228 -28.78 -5.35 -8.25
N MET A 229 -27.75 -5.60 -7.42
CA MET A 229 -26.80 -4.54 -7.02
C MET A 229 -26.08 -3.94 -8.22
N LEU A 230 -25.60 -4.77 -9.16
CA LEU A 230 -24.95 -4.31 -10.38
C LEU A 230 -25.90 -3.48 -11.26
N CYS A 231 -27.18 -3.82 -11.34
CA CYS A 231 -28.18 -3.01 -12.06
C CYS A 231 -28.35 -1.62 -11.42
N HIS A 232 -28.45 -1.53 -10.09
CA HIS A 232 -28.53 -0.24 -9.41
C HIS A 232 -27.26 0.62 -9.58
N PHE A 233 -26.08 0.00 -9.61
CA PHE A 233 -24.84 0.72 -9.91
C PHE A 233 -24.81 1.25 -11.35
N ARG A 234 -25.42 0.54 -12.30
CA ARG A 234 -25.49 0.99 -13.70
C ARG A 234 -26.40 2.22 -13.89
N GLU A 235 -27.45 2.35 -13.08
CA GLU A 235 -28.36 3.52 -13.11
C GLU A 235 -27.74 4.77 -12.45
N ALA A 236 -26.85 4.59 -11.48
CA ALA A 236 -26.22 5.68 -10.71
C ALA A 236 -25.02 6.39 -11.40
N LYS A 237 -24.92 6.34 -12.74
CA LYS A 237 -23.82 6.91 -13.58
C LYS A 237 -22.42 6.29 -13.39
N TYR A 238 -22.33 5.04 -12.93
CA TYR A 238 -21.07 4.30 -12.97
C TYR A 238 -21.04 3.42 -14.22
N LYS A 239 -20.10 3.65 -15.14
CA LYS A 239 -20.19 3.05 -16.49
C LYS A 239 -19.24 1.91 -16.82
N GLU A 240 -18.28 1.56 -15.96
CA GLU A 240 -17.42 0.41 -16.27
C GLU A 240 -17.28 -0.56 -15.08
N LEU A 241 -17.62 -1.82 -15.37
CA LEU A 241 -17.55 -2.95 -14.46
C LEU A 241 -16.48 -3.93 -14.93
N TYR A 242 -15.36 -4.01 -14.21
CA TYR A 242 -14.35 -5.04 -14.48
C TYR A 242 -14.49 -6.19 -13.48
N ILE A 243 -14.62 -7.41 -14.02
CA ILE A 243 -14.77 -8.64 -13.24
C ILE A 243 -13.45 -9.41 -13.33
N ASP A 244 -12.69 -9.44 -12.24
CA ASP A 244 -11.58 -10.39 -12.08
C ASP A 244 -12.06 -11.54 -11.18
N ARG A 245 -11.82 -12.79 -11.61
CA ARG A 245 -12.20 -14.00 -10.88
C ARG A 245 -10.97 -14.83 -10.50
N PRO A 246 -10.14 -14.42 -9.53
CA PRO A 246 -9.27 -15.36 -8.87
C PRO A 246 -10.01 -15.95 -7.66
N LEU A 247 -10.22 -17.27 -7.68
CA LEU A 247 -10.54 -18.10 -6.50
C LEU A 247 -11.99 -18.09 -5.96
N GLY A 248 -13.01 -17.86 -6.80
CA GLY A 248 -14.42 -18.04 -6.40
C GLY A 248 -15.01 -16.88 -5.59
N LEU A 249 -14.34 -15.74 -5.60
CA LEU A 249 -14.85 -14.46 -5.09
C LEU A 249 -15.26 -13.56 -6.27
N ASN A 250 -16.38 -12.86 -6.09
CA ASN A 250 -16.85 -11.89 -7.07
C ASN A 250 -16.29 -10.51 -6.69
N PHE A 251 -15.29 -10.05 -7.44
CA PHE A 251 -14.78 -8.68 -7.35
C PHE A 251 -15.45 -7.82 -8.41
N TYR A 252 -15.86 -6.60 -8.02
CA TYR A 252 -16.48 -5.62 -8.88
C TYR A 252 -15.73 -4.30 -8.78
N LEU A 253 -14.99 -3.94 -9.83
CA LEU A 253 -14.46 -2.59 -9.98
C LEU A 253 -15.52 -1.72 -10.66
N ILE A 254 -15.92 -0.62 -10.04
CA ILE A 254 -16.94 0.30 -10.53
C ILE A 254 -16.27 1.66 -10.74
N LEU A 255 -16.13 2.07 -12.01
CA LEU A 255 -15.55 3.37 -12.37
C LEU A 255 -16.66 4.43 -12.56
N PRO A 256 -16.46 5.67 -12.07
CA PRO A 256 -17.32 6.80 -12.45
C PRO A 256 -17.13 7.11 -13.94
N GLU A 257 -18.21 7.51 -14.61
CA GLU A 257 -18.17 7.90 -16.02
C GLU A 257 -17.32 9.18 -16.19
N GLU A 258 -16.18 9.08 -16.86
CA GLU A 258 -15.47 10.27 -17.37
C GLU A 258 -16.25 10.81 -18.58
N GLY A 259 -16.75 12.03 -18.44
CA GLY A 259 -17.28 12.78 -19.56
C GLY A 259 -16.18 13.01 -20.58
N ILE A 260 -16.40 12.52 -21.80
CA ILE A 260 -15.69 12.94 -23.00
C ILE A 260 -15.82 14.46 -23.11
N LEU A 261 -14.69 15.17 -23.01
CA LEU A 261 -14.33 16.37 -23.79
C LEU A 261 -12.80 16.51 -23.79
#